data_AF-A0A9X3T146-F1
#
_entry.id   AF-A0A9X3T146-F1
#
_cell.length_a   1.000
_cell.length_b   1.000
_cell.length_c   1.000
_cell.angle_alpha   90.00
_cell.angle_beta   90.00
_cell.angle_gamma   90.00
#
_symmetry.space_group_name_H-M   'P 1'
#
loop_
_entity.id
_entity.type
_entity.pdbx_description
1 polymer ?
#
loop_
_entity_poly.entity_id
_entity_poly.type
_entity_poly.pdbx_seq_one_letter_code
_entity_poly.pdbx_strand_id
1 'polypeptide(L)'
;MRKPTKEEADAWLSMAREHGVAGGERSFKLGRFVVEAAEEGTIHVKFVTPVPAGVYTERTLEPKAAPLLFERTSAGEIILPGRWWVSMFEALSDSPEVPADQRQTALHASRHVQIDDVYLPADTDTIEIMAPDHKGEMVPNEALKPGTRCTIRLQAN
;
A
#
# COMPACT_ATOMS: atom_id res chain seq x y z
N MET A 1 9.07 13.63 -3.02
CA MET A 1 9.16 12.92 -1.73
C MET A 1 10.10 13.64 -0.78
N ARG A 2 9.73 13.73 0.49
CA ARG A 2 10.57 14.29 1.57
C ARG A 2 11.03 13.17 2.52
N LYS A 3 12.08 13.40 3.29
CA LYS A 3 12.44 12.47 4.37
C LYS A 3 11.46 12.62 5.55
N PRO A 4 11.05 11.52 6.19
CA PRO A 4 10.26 11.60 7.40
C PRO A 4 11.08 12.21 8.54
N THR A 5 10.42 13.01 9.37
CA THR A 5 10.99 13.48 10.64
C THR A 5 11.02 12.33 11.66
N LYS A 6 11.78 12.53 12.75
CA LYS A 6 11.84 11.53 13.83
C LYS A 6 10.49 11.39 14.52
N GLU A 7 9.82 12.51 14.76
CA GLU A 7 8.51 12.58 15.40
C GLU A 7 7.45 11.84 14.58
N GLU A 8 7.49 11.99 13.25
CA GLU A 8 6.63 11.23 12.35
C GLU A 8 6.92 9.73 12.39
N ALA A 9 8.19 9.34 12.35
CA ALA A 9 8.58 7.93 12.41
C ALA A 9 8.11 7.28 13.73
N ASP A 10 8.25 7.97 14.86
CA ASP A 10 7.79 7.50 16.17
C ASP A 10 6.26 7.39 16.22
N ALA A 11 5.53 8.38 15.68
CA ALA A 11 4.07 8.34 15.60
C ALA A 11 3.55 7.19 14.72
N TRP A 12 4.19 6.95 13.58
CA TRP A 12 3.83 5.87 12.68
C TRP A 12 4.13 4.49 13.25
N LEU A 13 5.22 4.35 14.00
CA LEU A 13 5.51 3.12 14.71
C LEU A 13 4.45 2.82 15.79
N SER A 14 3.98 3.85 16.51
CA SER A 14 2.87 3.71 17.45
C SER A 14 1.59 3.27 16.75
N MET A 15 1.22 3.89 15.62
CA MET A 15 0.07 3.48 14.80
C MET A 15 0.19 2.03 14.34
N ALA A 16 1.36 1.61 13.85
CA ALA A 16 1.60 0.24 13.44
C ALA A 16 1.43 -0.76 14.60
N ARG A 17 1.83 -0.38 15.83
CA ARG A 17 1.66 -1.21 17.04
C ARG A 17 0.20 -1.30 17.47
N GLU A 18 -0.52 -0.19 17.47
CA GLU A 18 -1.96 -0.15 17.78
C GLU A 18 -2.77 -1.08 16.88
N HIS A 19 -2.34 -1.23 15.63
CA HIS A 19 -2.97 -2.11 14.64
C HIS A 19 -2.32 -3.51 14.53
N GLY A 20 -1.39 -3.86 15.42
CA GLY A 20 -0.78 -5.20 15.45
C GLY A 20 0.08 -5.56 14.24
N VAL A 21 0.51 -4.58 13.44
CA VAL A 21 1.33 -4.78 12.23
C VAL A 21 2.81 -4.42 12.43
N ALA A 22 3.16 -3.99 13.65
CA ALA A 22 4.54 -3.91 14.10
C ALA A 22 5.10 -5.33 14.32
N GLY A 23 6.32 -5.57 13.83
CA GLY A 23 7.05 -6.80 14.09
C GLY A 23 7.80 -6.71 15.42
N GLY A 24 8.94 -6.02 15.42
CA GLY A 24 9.81 -5.81 16.60
C GLY A 24 9.80 -4.37 17.11
N GLU A 25 10.77 -4.02 17.97
CA GLU A 25 10.85 -2.69 18.60
C GLU A 25 10.85 -1.53 17.58
N ARG A 26 11.36 -1.72 16.36
CA ARG A 26 11.43 -0.66 15.33
C ARG A 26 11.15 -1.15 13.91
N SER A 27 10.39 -2.23 13.76
CA SER A 27 10.06 -2.75 12.42
C SER A 27 8.56 -2.96 12.27
N PHE A 28 8.06 -2.74 11.06
CA PHE A 28 6.72 -3.08 10.63
C PHE A 28 6.76 -3.55 9.18
N LYS A 29 5.75 -4.32 8.76
CA LYS A 29 5.61 -4.68 7.35
C LYS A 29 5.09 -3.47 6.56
N LEU A 30 5.66 -3.20 5.39
CA LEU A 30 5.18 -2.13 4.49
C LEU A 30 3.81 -2.48 3.89
N GLY A 31 3.09 -1.46 3.42
CA GLY A 31 1.84 -1.63 2.65
C GLY A 31 0.65 -2.15 3.46
N ARG A 32 0.64 -1.95 4.78
CA ARG A 32 -0.47 -2.40 5.64
C ARG A 32 -1.54 -1.32 5.75
N PHE A 33 -2.78 -1.75 5.79
CA PHE A 33 -3.96 -0.89 5.87
C PHE A 33 -5.01 -1.51 6.78
N VAL A 34 -5.94 -0.67 7.22
CA VAL A 34 -7.17 -1.07 7.88
C VAL A 34 -8.36 -0.58 7.06
N VAL A 35 -9.45 -1.34 7.11
CA VAL A 35 -10.74 -0.93 6.55
C VAL A 35 -11.44 -0.06 7.59
N GLU A 36 -11.70 1.21 7.27
CA GLU A 36 -12.43 2.14 8.14
C GLU A 36 -13.95 2.05 7.92
N ALA A 37 -14.38 1.79 6.69
CA ALA A 37 -15.77 1.55 6.34
C ALA A 37 -15.87 0.69 5.07
N ALA A 38 -16.96 -0.06 4.94
CA ALA A 38 -17.29 -0.83 3.76
C ALA A 38 -18.77 -0.66 3.41
N GLU A 39 -19.03 -0.34 2.15
CA GLU A 39 -20.35 -0.18 1.55
C GLU A 39 -20.46 -1.08 0.32
N GLU A 40 -21.66 -1.19 -0.25
CA GLU A 40 -21.86 -2.01 -1.44
C GLU A 40 -20.96 -1.52 -2.60
N GLY A 41 -20.00 -2.37 -2.99
CA GLY A 41 -19.04 -2.07 -4.05
C GLY A 41 -17.93 -1.06 -3.70
N THR A 42 -17.82 -0.62 -2.43
CA THR A 42 -16.83 0.40 -2.04
C THR A 42 -16.18 0.09 -0.69
N ILE A 43 -14.86 0.26 -0.58
CA ILE A 43 -14.11 0.14 0.67
C ILE A 43 -13.31 1.41 0.94
N HIS A 44 -13.45 1.96 2.13
CA HIS A 44 -12.61 3.05 2.62
C HIS A 44 -11.48 2.49 3.47
N VAL A 45 -10.24 2.80 3.10
CA VAL A 45 -9.06 2.28 3.78
C VAL A 45 -8.18 3.40 4.31
N LYS A 46 -7.47 3.10 5.40
CA LYS A 46 -6.37 3.91 5.91
C LYS A 46 -5.11 3.05 5.95
N PHE A 47 -4.04 3.54 5.31
CA PHE A 47 -2.74 2.91 5.42
C PHE A 47 -2.14 3.16 6.81
N VAL A 48 -1.72 2.09 7.48
CA VAL A 48 -1.15 2.13 8.84
C VAL A 48 0.36 1.94 8.83
N THR A 49 0.93 1.54 7.70
CA THR A 49 2.38 1.56 7.45
C THR A 49 2.66 2.20 6.09
N PRO A 50 3.90 2.67 5.84
CA PRO A 50 4.26 3.29 4.56
C PRO A 50 4.02 2.35 3.40
N VAL A 51 3.59 2.92 2.29
CA VAL A 51 3.20 2.20 1.09
C VAL A 51 4.16 2.55 -0.04
N PRO A 52 5.16 1.71 -0.36
CA PRO A 52 6.11 2.02 -1.43
C PRO A 52 5.45 1.99 -2.81
N ALA A 53 6.04 2.72 -3.75
CA ALA A 53 5.74 2.57 -5.16
C ALA A 53 6.10 1.17 -5.65
N GLY A 54 5.32 0.67 -6.60
CA GLY A 54 5.57 -0.63 -7.24
C GLY A 54 6.93 -0.67 -7.94
N VAL A 55 7.61 -1.82 -7.85
CA VAL A 55 8.96 -2.05 -8.41
C VAL A 55 8.98 -2.25 -9.92
N TYR A 56 7.81 -2.52 -10.53
CA TYR A 56 7.63 -2.64 -11.97
C TYR A 56 6.76 -1.50 -12.50
N THR A 57 6.89 -1.19 -13.78
CA THR A 57 5.95 -0.33 -14.50
C THR A 57 4.61 -1.04 -14.68
N GLU A 58 3.54 -0.26 -14.66
CA GLU A 58 2.19 -0.78 -14.69
C GLU A 58 1.81 -1.31 -16.05
N ARG A 59 2.16 -0.58 -17.11
CA ARG A 59 1.81 -0.96 -18.47
C ARG A 59 2.75 -1.99 -19.09
N THR A 60 4.06 -1.87 -18.86
CA THR A 60 5.05 -2.72 -19.54
C THR A 60 5.57 -3.87 -18.68
N LEU A 61 5.30 -3.88 -17.37
CA LEU A 61 5.84 -4.85 -16.41
C LEU A 61 7.38 -4.87 -16.38
N GLU A 62 8.02 -3.80 -16.84
CA GLU A 62 9.46 -3.66 -16.84
C GLU A 62 9.92 -3.18 -15.46
N PRO A 63 11.07 -3.65 -14.96
CA PRO A 63 11.62 -3.13 -13.71
C PRO A 63 11.87 -1.63 -13.79
N LYS A 64 11.44 -0.90 -12.76
CA LYS A 64 11.74 0.53 -12.65
C LYS A 64 13.19 0.74 -12.20
N ALA A 65 13.79 1.83 -12.68
CA ALA A 65 15.09 2.30 -12.20
C ALA A 65 14.93 3.08 -10.88
N ALA A 66 15.93 3.00 -10.01
CA ALA A 66 15.97 3.81 -8.79
C ALA A 66 16.17 5.31 -9.10
N PRO A 67 15.58 6.24 -8.32
CA PRO A 67 14.62 5.99 -7.25
C PRO A 67 13.29 5.48 -7.79
N LEU A 68 12.65 4.59 -7.04
CA LEU A 68 11.36 4.02 -7.42
C LEU A 68 10.24 5.02 -7.10
N LEU A 69 9.48 5.43 -8.11
CA LEU A 69 8.44 6.47 -8.00
C LEU A 69 7.06 5.92 -8.36
N PHE A 70 6.01 6.55 -7.81
CA PHE A 70 4.64 6.30 -8.26
C PHE A 70 4.45 6.77 -9.69
N GLU A 71 3.67 6.00 -10.45
CA GLU A 71 3.15 6.48 -11.73
C GLU A 71 2.14 7.59 -11.48
N ARG A 72 2.09 8.54 -12.42
CA ARG A 72 1.23 9.70 -12.32
C ARG A 72 0.48 9.95 -13.61
N THR A 73 -0.73 10.51 -13.50
CA THR A 73 -1.46 11.04 -14.66
C THR A 73 -0.76 12.28 -15.20
N SER A 74 -1.19 12.78 -16.38
CA SER A 74 -0.71 14.07 -16.91
C SER A 74 -1.06 15.26 -16.01
N ALA A 75 -2.08 15.12 -15.15
CA ALA A 75 -2.45 16.10 -14.13
C ALA A 75 -1.61 15.98 -12.85
N GLY A 76 -0.72 14.99 -12.76
CA GLY A 76 0.16 14.76 -11.61
C GLY A 76 -0.44 13.91 -10.49
N GLU A 77 -1.66 13.37 -10.67
CA GLU A 77 -2.30 12.48 -9.69
C GLU A 77 -1.53 11.18 -9.58
N ILE A 78 -1.33 10.68 -8.36
CA ILE A 78 -0.68 9.39 -8.13
C ILE A 78 -1.65 8.27 -8.51
N ILE A 79 -1.17 7.32 -9.31
CA ILE A 79 -1.93 6.14 -9.71
C ILE A 79 -1.57 4.99 -8.78
N LEU A 80 -2.58 4.49 -8.06
CA LEU A 80 -2.53 3.24 -7.30
C LEU A 80 -3.28 2.17 -8.10
N PRO A 81 -2.57 1.26 -8.77
CA PRO A 81 -3.16 0.34 -9.72
C PRO A 81 -4.14 -0.63 -9.07
N GLY A 82 -5.24 -0.96 -9.74
CA GLY A 82 -6.20 -1.96 -9.29
C GLY A 82 -5.54 -3.30 -8.94
N ARG A 83 -4.62 -3.75 -9.80
CA ARG A 83 -3.86 -5.00 -9.60
C ARG A 83 -2.98 -5.00 -8.36
N TRP A 84 -2.53 -3.82 -7.91
CA TRP A 84 -1.69 -3.71 -6.72
C TRP A 84 -2.48 -4.09 -5.46
N TRP A 85 -3.78 -3.78 -5.43
CA TRP A 85 -4.69 -4.23 -4.37
C TRP A 85 -4.90 -5.74 -4.36
N VAL A 86 -4.93 -6.38 -5.55
CA VAL A 86 -5.01 -7.84 -5.67
C VAL A 86 -3.81 -8.50 -4.99
N SER A 87 -2.59 -8.05 -5.30
CA SER A 87 -1.38 -8.55 -4.66
C SER A 87 -1.37 -8.31 -3.14
N MET A 88 -1.96 -7.21 -2.67
CA MET A 88 -2.12 -6.97 -1.23
C MET A 88 -3.10 -7.94 -0.57
N PHE A 89 -4.21 -8.27 -1.23
CA PHE A 89 -5.16 -9.28 -0.74
C PHE A 89 -4.55 -10.69 -0.74
N GLU A 90 -3.76 -11.04 -1.76
CA GLU A 90 -3.00 -12.30 -1.79
C GLU A 90 -1.99 -12.36 -0.63
N ALA A 91 -1.21 -11.30 -0.43
CA ALA A 91 -0.26 -11.22 0.68
C ALA A 91 -0.95 -11.25 2.05
N LEU A 92 -2.19 -10.78 2.16
CA LEU A 92 -3.00 -10.88 3.37
C LEU A 92 -3.53 -12.31 3.58
N SER A 93 -3.96 -12.99 2.51
CA SER A 93 -4.45 -14.37 2.58
C SER A 93 -3.37 -15.37 2.99
N ASP A 94 -2.11 -15.10 2.63
CA ASP A 94 -0.98 -15.95 2.97
C ASP A 94 -0.37 -15.65 4.35
N SER A 95 -0.88 -14.64 5.06
CA SER A 95 -0.27 -14.12 6.28
C SER A 95 -0.74 -14.91 7.52
N PRO A 96 0.11 -15.75 8.15
CA PRO A 96 -0.30 -16.62 9.25
C PRO A 96 -0.81 -15.86 10.49
N GLU A 97 -0.40 -14.61 10.66
CA GLU A 97 -0.83 -13.72 11.75
C GLU A 97 -2.25 -13.16 11.58
N VAL A 98 -2.85 -13.28 10.39
CA VAL A 98 -4.21 -12.81 10.10
C VAL A 98 -5.21 -13.92 10.45
N PRO A 99 -6.34 -13.60 11.13
CA PRO A 99 -7.41 -14.55 11.41
C PRO A 99 -7.90 -15.31 10.16
N ALA A 100 -8.22 -16.60 10.32
CA ALA A 100 -8.48 -17.49 9.19
C ALA A 100 -9.68 -17.07 8.31
N ASP A 101 -10.71 -16.51 8.94
CA ASP A 101 -11.87 -15.91 8.28
C ASP A 101 -11.46 -14.73 7.39
N GLN A 102 -10.64 -13.82 7.92
CA GLN A 102 -10.13 -12.67 7.16
C GLN A 102 -9.22 -13.10 6.01
N ARG A 103 -8.38 -14.13 6.21
CA ARG A 103 -7.56 -14.71 5.13
C ARG A 103 -8.42 -15.29 4.01
N GLN A 104 -9.50 -15.98 4.36
CA GLN A 104 -10.42 -16.56 3.39
C GLN A 104 -11.17 -15.48 2.61
N THR A 105 -11.60 -14.40 3.28
CA THR A 105 -12.19 -13.23 2.61
C THR A 105 -11.20 -12.56 1.66
N ALA A 106 -9.95 -12.36 2.09
CA ALA A 106 -8.91 -11.77 1.26
C ALA A 106 -8.61 -12.63 0.02
N LEU A 107 -8.54 -13.96 0.18
CA LEU A 107 -8.35 -14.90 -0.92
C LEU A 107 -9.53 -14.88 -1.90
N HIS A 108 -10.76 -14.75 -1.40
CA HIS A 108 -11.92 -14.61 -2.26
C HIS A 108 -11.88 -13.29 -3.04
N ALA A 109 -11.56 -12.18 -2.36
CA ALA A 109 -11.44 -10.87 -2.98
C ALA A 109 -10.36 -10.84 -4.08
N SER A 110 -9.18 -11.44 -3.85
CA SER A 110 -8.11 -11.47 -4.84
C SER A 110 -8.47 -12.24 -6.12
N ARG A 111 -9.42 -13.19 -6.05
CA ARG A 111 -9.81 -14.04 -7.18
C ARG A 111 -11.05 -13.57 -7.93
N HIS A 112 -11.97 -12.90 -7.26
CA HIS A 112 -13.33 -12.68 -7.77
C HIS A 112 -13.74 -11.21 -7.88
N VAL A 113 -12.86 -10.29 -7.48
CA VAL A 113 -13.15 -8.86 -7.50
C VAL A 113 -12.20 -8.16 -8.44
N GLN A 114 -12.76 -7.41 -9.40
CA GLN A 114 -12.01 -6.42 -10.15
C GLN A 114 -11.97 -5.13 -9.34
N ILE A 115 -10.77 -4.55 -9.23
CA ILE A 115 -10.52 -3.34 -8.47
C ILE A 115 -10.11 -2.26 -9.44
N ASP A 116 -10.79 -1.12 -9.39
CA ASP A 116 -10.44 0.04 -10.22
C ASP A 116 -9.14 0.68 -9.74
N ASP A 117 -8.42 1.32 -10.67
CA ASP A 117 -7.29 2.18 -10.30
C ASP A 117 -7.77 3.29 -9.36
N VAL A 118 -7.00 3.54 -8.31
CA VAL A 118 -7.25 4.62 -7.35
C VAL A 118 -6.33 5.78 -7.68
N TYR A 119 -6.91 6.96 -7.92
CA TYR A 119 -6.19 8.19 -8.23
C TYR A 119 -6.13 9.05 -6.97
N LEU A 120 -4.92 9.33 -6.49
CA LEU A 120 -4.73 10.25 -5.38
C LEU A 120 -4.40 11.66 -5.92
N PRO A 121 -4.87 12.72 -5.24
CA PRO A 121 -4.60 14.10 -5.63
C PRO A 121 -3.12 14.39 -5.86
N ALA A 122 -2.82 15.30 -6.79
CA ALA A 122 -1.45 15.67 -7.15
C ALA A 122 -0.65 16.30 -5.99
N ASP A 123 -1.33 16.85 -4.98
CA ASP A 123 -0.76 17.42 -3.76
C ASP A 123 -0.62 16.39 -2.61
N THR A 124 -0.87 15.10 -2.89
CA THR A 124 -0.65 14.03 -1.91
C THR A 124 0.80 14.02 -1.43
N ASP A 125 0.98 14.22 -0.13
CA ASP A 125 2.29 14.18 0.52
C ASP A 125 2.88 12.77 0.50
N THR A 126 4.08 12.64 -0.09
CA THR A 126 4.84 11.39 -0.17
C THR A 126 6.19 11.51 0.52
N ILE A 127 6.64 10.37 1.05
CA ILE A 127 7.87 10.26 1.82
C ILE A 127 8.88 9.36 1.10
N GLU A 128 10.15 9.58 1.37
CA GLU A 128 11.24 8.69 0.95
C GLU A 128 11.42 7.61 2.02
N ILE A 129 11.42 6.35 1.59
CA ILE A 129 11.84 5.21 2.40
C ILE A 129 12.89 4.39 1.65
N MET A 130 13.68 3.60 2.38
CA MET A 130 14.50 2.56 1.77
C MET A 130 13.69 1.27 1.72
N ALA A 131 13.52 0.70 0.53
CA ALA A 131 12.82 -0.57 0.31
C ALA A 131 13.54 -1.41 -0.76
N PRO A 132 13.43 -2.76 -0.71
CA PRO A 132 14.03 -3.61 -1.70
C PRO A 132 13.40 -3.38 -3.08
N ASP A 133 14.24 -3.36 -4.12
CA ASP A 133 13.80 -3.38 -5.52
C ASP A 133 13.49 -4.83 -5.98
N HIS A 134 13.25 -5.01 -7.28
CA HIS A 134 13.01 -6.32 -7.89
C HIS A 134 14.17 -7.34 -7.74
N LYS A 135 15.39 -6.88 -7.44
CA LYS A 135 16.57 -7.73 -7.18
C LYS A 135 16.82 -7.92 -5.68
N GLY A 136 16.01 -7.31 -4.81
CA GLY A 136 16.19 -7.32 -3.37
C GLY A 136 17.20 -6.27 -2.88
N GLU A 137 17.67 -5.37 -3.74
CA GLU A 137 18.60 -4.30 -3.35
C GLU A 137 17.85 -3.15 -2.69
N MET A 138 18.36 -2.66 -1.55
CA MET A 138 17.74 -1.54 -0.84
C MET A 138 17.96 -0.24 -1.61
N VAL A 139 16.88 0.33 -2.16
CA VAL A 139 16.91 1.57 -2.95
C VAL A 139 15.96 2.62 -2.36
N PRO A 140 16.17 3.92 -2.65
CA PRO A 140 15.20 4.95 -2.33
C PRO A 140 13.90 4.72 -3.09
N ASN A 141 12.79 4.78 -2.34
CA ASN A 141 11.45 4.51 -2.83
C ASN A 141 10.51 5.61 -2.34
N GLU A 142 9.70 6.13 -3.26
CA GLU A 142 8.59 6.98 -2.90
C GLU A 142 7.51 6.14 -2.22
N ALA A 143 6.95 6.65 -1.12
CA ALA A 143 5.90 5.97 -0.40
C ALA A 143 4.79 6.91 0.06
N LEU A 144 3.56 6.38 0.12
CA LEU A 144 2.50 7.05 0.87
C LEU A 144 2.82 6.96 2.35
N LYS A 145 2.62 8.08 3.06
CA LYS A 145 2.80 8.09 4.52
C LYS A 145 1.67 7.32 5.23
N PRO A 146 1.95 6.72 6.39
CA PRO A 146 0.91 6.23 7.28
C PRO A 146 -0.12 7.32 7.60
N GLY A 147 -1.37 6.91 7.72
CA GLY A 147 -2.54 7.80 7.85
C GLY A 147 -3.13 8.26 6.52
N THR A 148 -2.49 7.97 5.38
CA THR A 148 -3.09 8.23 4.05
C THR A 148 -4.35 7.39 3.89
N ARG A 149 -5.42 8.04 3.42
CA ARG A 149 -6.73 7.41 3.21
C ARG A 149 -7.06 7.39 1.73
N CYS A 150 -7.72 6.34 1.30
CA CYS A 150 -8.29 6.28 -0.04
C CYS A 150 -9.56 5.43 -0.07
N THR A 151 -10.29 5.57 -1.18
CA THR A 151 -11.51 4.82 -1.45
C THR A 151 -11.25 3.90 -2.61
N ILE A 152 -11.54 2.62 -2.41
CA ILE A 152 -11.37 1.54 -3.38
C ILE A 152 -12.75 1.16 -3.89
N ARG A 153 -12.90 1.05 -5.21
CA ARG A 153 -14.12 0.54 -5.83
C ARG A 153 -13.93 -0.90 -6.25
N LEU A 154 -14.91 -1.72 -5.88
CA LEU A 154 -14.95 -3.15 -6.15
C LEU A 154 -16.04 -3.41 -7.19
N GLN A 155 -15.68 -4.13 -8.24
CA GLN A 155 -16.61 -4.63 -9.24
C GLN A 155 -16.64 -6.16 -9.19
N ALA A 156 -17.83 -6.74 -9.30
CA ALA A 156 -17.96 -8.18 -9.47
C ALA A 156 -17.41 -8.57 -10.84
N ASN A 157 -16.59 -9.62 -10.88
CA ASN A 157 -16.16 -10.25 -12.13
C ASN A 157 -17.32 -10.94 -12.86
#